data_AF-A4EE92-F1
#
_entry.id   AF-A4EE92-F1
#
_cell.length_a   1.000
_cell.length_b   1.000
_cell.length_c   1.000
_cell.angle_alpha   90.00
_cell.angle_beta   90.00
_cell.angle_gamma   90.00
#
_symmetry.space_group_name_H-M   'P 1'
#
loop_
_entity.id
_entity.type
_entity.pdbx_description
1 polymer ?
#
loop_
_entity_poly.entity_id
_entity_poly.type
_entity_poly.pdbx_seq_one_letter_code
_entity_poly.pdbx_strand_id
1 'polypeptide(L)'
;MGIARSVLIVLAAGALVACERTGDNNDVTDGGVDGGFLRDGLANVWIDPDGCQHWYIDDGLEGFMTPRINRDGTPKCQDTRGEIVLKDGSRMPAEVEPTNS
;
A
#
# COMPACT_ATOMS: atom_id res chain seq x y z
N MET A 1 -34.39 29.28 -8.95
CA MET A 1 -33.03 29.79 -8.63
C MET A 1 -32.56 29.43 -7.22
N GLY A 2 -33.42 29.37 -6.20
CA GLY A 2 -33.02 28.96 -4.85
C GLY A 2 -32.60 27.48 -4.76
N ILE A 3 -33.37 26.57 -5.34
CA ILE A 3 -33.13 25.12 -5.27
C ILE A 3 -31.77 24.74 -5.88
N ALA A 4 -31.44 25.28 -7.05
CA ALA A 4 -30.15 25.02 -7.71
C ALA A 4 -28.95 25.51 -6.88
N ARG A 5 -29.07 26.67 -6.22
CA ARG A 5 -28.04 27.18 -5.31
C ARG A 5 -27.88 26.31 -4.06
N SER A 6 -28.99 25.86 -3.48
CA SER A 6 -28.97 24.97 -2.31
C SER A 6 -28.31 23.62 -2.65
N VAL A 7 -28.62 23.03 -3.81
CA VAL A 7 -27.99 21.78 -4.27
C VAL A 7 -26.48 21.96 -4.48
N LEU A 8 -26.05 23.07 -5.08
CA LEU A 8 -24.64 23.40 -5.26
C LEU A 8 -23.89 23.54 -3.93
N ILE A 9 -24.50 24.15 -2.91
CA ILE A 9 -23.90 24.30 -1.58
C ILE A 9 -23.75 22.94 -0.90
N VAL A 10 -24.77 22.08 -0.96
CA VAL A 10 -24.73 20.74 -0.36
C VAL A 10 -23.67 19.86 -1.02
N LEU A 11 -23.56 19.88 -2.35
CA LEU A 11 -22.52 19.14 -3.09
C LEU A 11 -21.12 19.65 -2.75
N ALA A 12 -20.93 20.97 -2.69
CA ALA A 12 -19.63 21.56 -2.32
C ALA A 12 -19.23 21.19 -0.89
N ALA A 13 -20.18 21.24 0.06
CA ALA A 13 -19.94 20.82 1.45
C ALA A 13 -19.62 19.32 1.55
N GLY A 14 -20.35 18.47 0.81
CA GLY A 14 -20.09 17.03 0.76
C GLY A 14 -18.70 16.68 0.22
N ALA A 15 -18.22 17.41 -0.79
CA ALA A 15 -16.86 17.22 -1.33
C ALA A 15 -15.75 17.59 -0.34
N LEU A 16 -16.01 18.53 0.60
CA LEU A 16 -15.03 18.96 1.60
C LEU A 16 -14.87 17.94 2.75
N VAL A 17 -15.93 17.20 3.09
CA VAL A 17 -15.98 16.20 4.19
C VAL A 17 -15.40 14.84 3.74
N ALA A 18 -15.14 14.63 2.44
CA ALA A 18 -14.60 13.37 1.95
C ALA A 18 -13.12 13.10 2.32
N CYS A 19 -12.43 14.05 2.96
CA CYS A 19 -11.00 13.94 3.31
C CYS A 19 -10.74 13.60 4.79
N GLU A 20 -11.75 13.48 5.64
CA GLU A 20 -11.54 13.22 7.07
C GLU A 20 -11.36 11.72 7.35
N ARG A 21 -10.10 11.30 7.54
CA ARG A 21 -9.76 9.97 8.09
C ARG A 21 -10.29 9.86 9.52
N THR A 22 -11.22 8.95 9.76
CA THR A 22 -11.70 8.57 11.09
C THR A 22 -11.06 7.24 11.49
N GLY A 23 -10.29 7.22 12.57
CA GLY A 23 -9.67 6.00 13.09
C GLY A 23 -9.53 6.06 14.61
N ASP A 24 -10.14 5.10 15.30
CA ASP A 24 -10.05 4.93 16.75
C ASP A 24 -9.10 3.76 17.06
N ASN A 25 -8.03 4.03 17.80
CA ASN A 25 -7.08 3.07 18.40
C ASN A 25 -6.07 2.39 17.45
N ASN A 26 -4.92 3.05 17.15
CA ASN A 26 -3.69 2.47 16.55
C ASN A 26 -3.86 1.51 15.35
N ASP A 27 -5.05 1.39 14.78
CA ASP A 27 -5.33 0.47 13.68
C ASP A 27 -4.95 1.15 12.37
N VAL A 28 -4.41 0.36 11.45
CA VAL A 28 -4.12 0.85 10.10
C VAL A 28 -5.45 0.86 9.36
N THR A 29 -6.09 2.03 9.39
CA THR A 29 -7.42 2.26 8.81
C THR A 29 -7.26 2.75 7.38
N ASP A 30 -7.92 2.06 6.44
CA ASP A 30 -8.07 2.50 5.05
C ASP A 30 -8.93 3.77 4.99
N GLY A 31 -8.48 4.77 4.20
CA GLY A 31 -9.16 6.05 4.00
C GLY A 31 -10.17 6.06 2.85
N GLY A 32 -10.38 4.92 2.19
CA GLY A 32 -11.27 4.71 1.06
C GLY A 32 -12.76 4.67 1.39
N VAL A 33 -13.58 4.52 0.34
CA VAL A 33 -15.05 4.45 0.43
C VAL A 33 -15.51 3.07 0.91
N ASP A 34 -14.66 2.06 0.72
CA ASP A 34 -14.80 0.69 1.22
C ASP A 34 -14.30 0.53 2.67
N GLY A 35 -13.64 1.54 3.24
CA GLY A 35 -13.56 1.84 4.68
C GLY A 35 -13.42 0.59 5.55
N GLY A 36 -12.47 -0.26 5.17
CA GLY A 36 -12.25 -1.55 5.78
C GLY A 36 -11.15 -1.50 6.82
N PHE A 37 -11.22 -2.39 7.81
CA PHE A 37 -10.01 -2.75 8.53
C PHE A 37 -9.16 -3.62 7.60
N LEU A 38 -7.84 -3.37 7.52
CA LEU A 38 -6.87 -4.30 6.89
C LEU A 38 -6.77 -5.56 7.78
N ARG A 39 -7.85 -6.35 7.84
CA ARG A 39 -8.05 -7.37 8.87
C ARG A 39 -6.92 -8.37 8.83
N ASP A 40 -6.32 -8.53 10.00
CA ASP A 40 -5.22 -9.44 10.35
C ASP A 40 -3.82 -9.06 9.85
N GLY A 41 -3.63 -7.93 9.16
CA GLY A 41 -2.30 -7.42 8.83
C GLY A 41 -1.43 -8.47 8.12
N LEU A 42 -2.05 -9.28 7.25
CA LEU A 42 -1.38 -10.27 6.43
C LEU A 42 -0.52 -9.55 5.38
N ALA A 43 0.60 -9.03 5.86
CA ALA A 43 1.61 -8.41 5.03
C ALA A 43 2.32 -9.47 4.21
N ASN A 44 2.36 -9.26 2.91
CA ASN A 44 3.21 -10.01 2.02
C ASN A 44 4.59 -9.35 1.96
N VAL A 45 5.59 -10.14 1.57
CA VAL A 45 6.92 -9.63 1.27
C VAL A 45 7.01 -9.46 -0.23
N TRP A 46 7.24 -8.23 -0.66
CA TRP A 46 7.65 -7.93 -2.02
C TRP A 46 9.19 -7.87 -2.09
N ILE A 47 9.75 -8.32 -3.22
CA ILE A 47 11.19 -8.33 -3.48
C ILE A 47 11.43 -7.61 -4.80
N ASP A 48 12.21 -6.54 -4.75
CA ASP A 48 12.56 -5.71 -5.89
C ASP A 48 13.56 -6.43 -6.81
N PRO A 49 13.76 -6.01 -8.07
CA PRO A 49 14.79 -6.57 -8.96
C PRO A 49 16.20 -6.54 -8.35
N ASP A 50 16.46 -5.56 -7.50
CA ASP A 50 17.67 -5.41 -6.68
C ASP A 50 17.82 -6.45 -5.57
N GLY A 51 16.79 -7.24 -5.31
CA GLY A 51 16.73 -8.25 -4.26
C GLY A 51 16.37 -7.70 -2.88
N CYS A 52 16.01 -6.42 -2.75
CA CYS A 52 15.64 -5.83 -1.46
C CYS A 52 14.17 -6.06 -1.13
N GLN A 53 13.88 -6.27 0.16
CA GLN A 53 12.57 -6.70 0.63
C GLN A 53 11.75 -5.55 1.19
N HIS A 54 10.46 -5.56 0.87
CA HIS A 54 9.47 -4.59 1.32
C HIS A 54 8.29 -5.31 1.96
N TRP A 55 7.79 -4.79 3.08
CA TRP A 55 6.47 -5.17 3.56
C TRP A 55 5.42 -4.47 2.70
N TYR A 56 4.41 -5.22 2.27
CA TYR A 56 3.32 -4.71 1.46
C TYR A 56 1.99 -5.27 1.94
N ILE A 57 1.01 -4.38 2.10
CA ILE A 57 -0.38 -4.68 2.42
C ILE A 57 -1.25 -3.86 1.48
N ASP A 58 -2.30 -4.47 0.94
CA ASP A 58 -3.21 -3.85 -0.02
C ASP A 58 -4.57 -4.54 0.06
N ASP A 59 -5.63 -3.76 0.03
CA ASP A 59 -7.03 -4.23 0.04
C ASP A 59 -7.72 -4.19 -1.33
N GLY A 60 -7.01 -3.73 -2.37
CA GLY A 60 -7.47 -3.55 -3.74
C GLY A 60 -7.67 -2.08 -4.13
N LEU A 61 -7.74 -1.15 -3.18
CA LEU A 61 -7.94 0.28 -3.43
C LEU A 61 -6.84 1.16 -2.82
N GLU A 62 -6.40 0.87 -1.59
CA GLU A 62 -5.29 1.56 -0.91
C GLU A 62 -4.18 0.55 -0.51
N GLY A 63 -2.93 0.91 -0.82
CA GLY A 63 -1.76 0.06 -0.59
C GLY A 63 -0.69 0.76 0.26
N PHE A 64 -0.19 0.07 1.29
CA PHE A 64 0.89 0.55 2.14
C PHE A 64 2.15 -0.30 1.92
N MET A 65 3.30 0.38 1.83
CA MET A 65 4.60 -0.27 1.67
C MET A 65 5.64 0.37 2.57
N THR A 66 6.48 -0.47 3.19
CA THR A 66 7.64 -0.01 3.96
C THR A 66 8.84 -0.93 3.74
N PRO A 67 10.07 -0.40 3.63
CA PRO A 67 11.26 -1.24 3.49
C PRO A 67 11.45 -2.16 4.70
N ARG A 68 11.80 -3.43 4.45
CA ARG A 68 12.31 -4.30 5.52
C ARG A 68 13.75 -3.92 5.79
N ILE A 69 14.04 -3.59 7.03
CA ILE A 69 15.38 -3.23 7.48
C ILE A 69 15.96 -4.27 8.42
N ASN A 70 17.28 -4.41 8.37
CA ASN A 70 18.08 -5.09 9.37
C ASN A 70 18.17 -4.24 10.64
N ARG A 71 18.67 -4.83 11.73
CA ARG A 71 18.81 -4.13 13.03
C ARG A 71 19.77 -2.93 12.97
N ASP A 72 20.70 -2.93 12.02
CA ASP A 72 21.65 -1.84 11.77
C ASP A 72 21.07 -0.71 10.88
N GLY A 73 19.82 -0.83 10.45
CA GLY A 73 19.16 0.14 9.57
C GLY A 73 19.41 -0.06 8.09
N THR A 74 20.19 -1.06 7.68
CA THR A 74 20.39 -1.39 6.26
C THR A 74 19.17 -2.11 5.68
N PRO A 75 18.87 -1.96 4.37
CA PRO A 75 17.83 -2.74 3.72
C PRO A 75 18.10 -4.24 3.80
N LYS A 76 17.05 -5.02 4.05
CA LYS A 76 17.13 -6.47 4.05
C LYS A 76 17.01 -6.98 2.62
N CYS A 77 18.13 -7.40 2.04
CA CYS A 77 18.18 -7.89 0.66
C CYS A 77 18.67 -9.35 0.59
N GLN A 78 18.29 -10.05 -0.47
CA GLN A 78 18.83 -11.36 -0.84
C GLN A 78 20.09 -11.21 -1.70
N ASP A 79 20.99 -12.20 -1.65
CA ASP A 79 22.25 -12.17 -2.40
C ASP A 79 22.05 -12.32 -3.92
N THR A 80 20.92 -12.89 -4.33
CA THR A 80 20.60 -13.13 -5.75
C THR A 80 19.76 -11.98 -6.30
N ARG A 81 20.29 -11.26 -7.28
CA ARG A 81 19.52 -10.27 -8.06
C ARG A 81 18.80 -10.96 -9.21
N GLY A 82 17.61 -10.48 -9.56
CA GLY A 82 16.85 -11.02 -10.71
C GLY A 82 16.16 -12.37 -10.48
N GLU A 83 16.23 -12.94 -9.27
CA GLU A 83 15.59 -14.22 -8.96
C GLU A 83 15.12 -14.26 -7.51
N ILE A 84 13.82 -14.43 -7.31
CA ILE A 84 13.15 -14.46 -6.01
C ILE A 84 13.18 -15.89 -5.45
N VAL A 85 13.70 -16.08 -4.24
CA VAL A 85 13.65 -17.36 -3.52
C VAL A 85 12.49 -17.34 -2.53
N LEU A 86 11.48 -18.18 -2.77
CA LEU A 86 10.30 -18.30 -1.91
C LEU A 86 10.60 -19.09 -0.64
N LYS A 87 9.70 -18.99 0.35
CA LYS A 87 9.83 -19.66 1.65
C LYS A 87 9.93 -21.19 1.55
N ASP A 88 9.36 -21.78 0.50
CA ASP A 88 9.42 -23.23 0.20
C ASP A 88 10.72 -23.66 -0.52
N GLY A 89 11.61 -22.71 -0.81
CA GLY A 89 12.85 -22.94 -1.54
C GLY A 89 12.70 -22.94 -3.06
N SER A 90 11.49 -22.77 -3.60
CA SER A 90 11.30 -22.56 -5.03
C SER A 90 11.86 -21.19 -5.46
N ARG A 91 12.24 -21.09 -6.74
CA ARG A 91 12.85 -19.89 -7.31
C ARG A 91 12.03 -19.40 -8.49
N MET A 92 11.79 -18.09 -8.55
CA MET A 92 11.06 -17.45 -9.64
C MET A 92 11.88 -16.28 -10.21
N PRO A 93 11.85 -16.02 -11.52
CA PRO A 93 12.49 -14.83 -12.05
C PRO A 93 11.87 -13.58 -11.41
N ALA A 94 12.71 -12.63 -10.99
CA ALA A 94 12.21 -11.31 -10.64
C ALA A 94 11.77 -10.61 -11.93
N GLU A 95 10.71 -9.80 -11.84
CA GLU A 95 10.29 -8.96 -12.96
C GLU A 95 11.47 -8.10 -13.43
N VAL A 96 11.69 -8.04 -14.75
CA VAL A 96 12.75 -7.21 -15.30
C VAL A 96 12.29 -5.76 -15.20
N GLU A 97 13.06 -4.93 -14.52
CA GLU A 97 12.78 -3.49 -14.48
C GLU A 97 12.68 -2.98 -15.92
N PRO A 98 11.58 -2.32 -16.32
CA PRO A 98 11.45 -1.83 -17.68
C PRO A 98 12.58 -0.83 -17.90
N THR A 99 13.51 -1.18 -18.79
CA THR A 99 14.55 -0.26 -19.22
C THR A 99 13.85 0.84 -20.01
N ASN A 100 13.57 1.95 -19.34
CA ASN A 100 12.98 3.12 -19.97
C ASN A 100 13.91 3.49 -21.15
N SER A 101 13.38 3.40 -22.38
CA SER A 101 13.99 3.97 -23.57
C SER A 101 13.49 5.39 -23.78
#